data_AF-R7N5G3-F1
#
_entry.id   AF-R7N5G3-F1
#
_cell.length_a   1.000
_cell.length_b   1.000
_cell.length_c   1.000
_cell.angle_alpha   90.00
_cell.angle_beta   90.00
_cell.angle_gamma   90.00
#
_symmetry.space_group_name_H-M   'P 1'
#
loop_
_entity.id
_entity.type
_entity.pdbx_description
1 polymer ?
#
loop_
_entity_poly.entity_id
_entity_poly.type
_entity_poly.pdbx_seq_one_letter_code
_entity_poly.pdbx_strand_id
1 'polypeptide(L)'
;MINRLVAQIKKTGAPIVVGLDPMMKFIPEHIKEKAFAEFGETLEGAAEAIWQYNKAIVDAIYELVPAVKPQIAMYEQFGLPGLSAFYKTVQYCKEKGLVVIGDIKRGDIGSTSEAYAVGHLGKVQVGSRSYYGFDEDFVTVNPYLGSDGVNPFIKVCKEEKKGIFVLVKTSNPSSGEFQDRQIADAGNRPLYEVVGEQVAKWGETHMGDTYSYVGAVVGATYPEMGKVLRKIMPKSYILVPGYGAQGGKGADLVHFFNEDGLGAIVNSSRGIIAAYQQEKYARFGAENFADASRAAVLDMKEDIEQALANR
;
A
#
# COMPACT_ATOMS: atom_id res chain seq x y z
N MET A 1 6.39 11.48 8.09
CA MET A 1 5.33 10.48 7.86
C MET A 1 5.54 9.14 8.57
N ILE A 2 6.73 8.54 8.59
CA ILE A 2 6.92 7.23 9.27
C ILE A 2 6.50 7.23 10.75
N ASN A 3 6.85 8.26 11.53
CA ASN A 3 6.42 8.38 12.93
C ASN A 3 4.89 8.46 13.06
N ARG A 4 4.21 9.13 12.10
CA ARG A 4 2.74 9.21 12.06
C ARG A 4 2.12 7.85 11.77
N LEU A 5 2.68 7.08 10.84
CA LEU A 5 2.24 5.71 10.57
C LEU A 5 2.34 4.83 11.82
N VAL A 6 3.50 4.86 12.49
CA VAL A 6 3.72 4.11 13.74
C VAL A 6 2.74 4.54 14.83
N ALA A 7 2.51 5.84 15.01
CA ALA A 7 1.56 6.35 15.99
C ALA A 7 0.12 5.90 15.69
N GLN A 8 -0.29 5.90 14.41
CA GLN A 8 -1.61 5.44 14.02
C GLN A 8 -1.77 3.93 14.22
N ILE A 9 -0.76 3.12 13.88
CA ILE A 9 -0.76 1.67 14.13
C ILE A 9 -0.96 1.40 15.63
N LYS A 10 -0.21 2.10 16.49
CA LYS A 10 -0.36 1.98 17.95
C LYS A 10 -1.74 2.42 18.44
N LYS A 11 -2.29 3.51 17.87
CA LYS A 11 -3.60 4.04 18.24
C LYS A 11 -4.74 3.07 17.87
N THR A 12 -4.68 2.48 16.68
CA THR A 12 -5.76 1.60 16.19
C THR A 12 -5.60 0.17 16.68
N GLY A 13 -4.40 -0.26 17.07
CA GLY A 13 -4.07 -1.66 17.33
C GLY A 13 -4.17 -2.54 16.08
N ALA A 14 -4.26 -1.94 14.89
CA ALA A 14 -4.45 -2.64 13.63
C ALA A 14 -3.30 -2.28 12.69
N PRO A 15 -2.25 -3.11 12.56
CA PRO A 15 -1.23 -2.93 11.54
C PRO A 15 -1.76 -3.34 10.15
N ILE A 16 -2.89 -2.76 9.75
CA ILE A 16 -3.63 -3.07 8.53
C ILE A 16 -3.52 -1.89 7.58
N VAL A 17 -3.37 -2.19 6.29
CA VAL A 17 -3.55 -1.22 5.22
C VAL A 17 -4.58 -1.72 4.23
N VAL A 18 -5.69 -1.00 4.08
CA VAL A 18 -6.77 -1.41 3.17
C VAL A 18 -6.41 -1.01 1.74
N GLY A 19 -6.38 -1.99 0.84
CA GLY A 19 -6.15 -1.76 -0.59
C GLY A 19 -7.42 -1.24 -1.25
N LEU A 20 -7.41 0.03 -1.66
CA LEU A 20 -8.50 0.64 -2.41
C LEU A 20 -8.26 0.39 -3.91
N ASP A 21 -8.47 -0.85 -4.31
CA ASP A 21 -8.19 -1.36 -5.66
C ASP A 21 -9.52 -1.70 -6.39
N PRO A 22 -10.38 -0.71 -6.66
CA PRO A 22 -11.72 -0.94 -7.17
C PRO A 22 -11.69 -1.52 -8.59
N MET A 23 -12.65 -2.38 -8.88
CA MET A 23 -12.99 -2.83 -10.22
C MET A 23 -14.49 -2.75 -10.36
N MET A 24 -15.01 -2.50 -11.57
CA MET A 24 -16.47 -2.36 -11.78
C MET A 24 -17.28 -3.55 -11.25
N LYS A 25 -16.72 -4.76 -11.29
CA LYS A 25 -17.36 -5.99 -10.76
C LYS A 25 -17.51 -6.02 -9.23
N PHE A 26 -16.79 -5.18 -8.49
CA PHE A 26 -16.89 -5.08 -7.03
C PHE A 26 -17.87 -3.98 -6.59
N ILE A 27 -18.33 -3.13 -7.51
CA ILE A 27 -19.18 -2.00 -7.17
C ILE A 27 -20.64 -2.48 -7.18
N PRO A 28 -21.42 -2.24 -6.11
CA PRO A 28 -22.85 -2.53 -6.08
C PRO A 28 -23.62 -1.91 -7.24
N GLU A 29 -24.68 -2.59 -7.71
CA GLU A 29 -25.45 -2.13 -8.87
C GLU A 29 -26.05 -0.74 -8.64
N HIS A 30 -26.64 -0.49 -7.47
CA HIS A 30 -27.25 0.81 -7.15
C HIS A 30 -26.25 1.98 -7.21
N ILE A 31 -24.95 1.75 -6.93
CA ILE A 31 -23.92 2.78 -7.06
C ILE A 31 -23.62 3.05 -8.54
N LYS A 32 -23.49 1.98 -9.34
CA LYS A 32 -23.25 2.09 -10.78
C LYS A 32 -24.42 2.77 -11.49
N GLU A 33 -25.65 2.30 -11.24
CA GLU A 33 -26.88 2.87 -11.81
C GLU A 33 -27.00 4.36 -11.51
N LYS A 34 -26.73 4.77 -10.26
CA LYS A 34 -26.77 6.20 -9.89
C LYS A 34 -25.71 7.01 -10.62
N ALA A 35 -24.47 6.52 -10.68
CA ALA A 35 -23.39 7.21 -11.38
C ALA A 35 -23.65 7.31 -12.89
N PHE A 36 -24.17 6.24 -13.50
CA PHE A 36 -24.49 6.20 -14.93
C PHE A 36 -25.72 7.04 -15.28
N ALA A 37 -26.69 7.16 -14.37
CA ALA A 37 -27.81 8.07 -14.55
C ALA A 37 -27.36 9.54 -14.61
N GLU A 38 -26.31 9.91 -13.87
CA GLU A 38 -25.81 11.29 -13.80
C GLU A 38 -24.76 11.60 -14.89
N PHE A 39 -23.84 10.67 -15.16
CA PHE A 39 -22.68 10.89 -16.03
C PHE A 39 -22.66 10.01 -17.29
N GLY A 40 -23.68 9.16 -17.47
CA GLY A 40 -23.76 8.18 -18.56
C GLY A 40 -22.91 6.93 -18.33
N GLU A 41 -23.08 5.93 -19.20
CA GLU A 41 -22.20 4.76 -19.29
C GLU A 41 -20.88 5.14 -19.98
N THR A 42 -20.10 5.97 -19.29
CA THR A 42 -18.87 6.61 -19.76
C THR A 42 -17.70 6.36 -18.79
N LEU A 43 -16.50 6.81 -19.14
CA LEU A 43 -15.38 6.79 -18.19
C LEU A 43 -15.63 7.70 -16.99
N GLU A 44 -16.36 8.81 -17.18
CA GLU A 44 -16.81 9.71 -16.12
C GLU A 44 -17.79 9.00 -15.19
N GLY A 45 -18.77 8.27 -15.72
CA GLY A 45 -19.70 7.48 -14.91
C GLY A 45 -19.02 6.34 -14.16
N ALA A 46 -18.07 5.64 -14.79
CA ALA A 46 -17.26 4.62 -14.10
C ALA A 46 -16.40 5.23 -12.99
N ALA A 47 -15.75 6.36 -13.24
CA ALA A 47 -14.93 7.06 -12.25
C ALA A 47 -15.76 7.58 -11.07
N GLU A 48 -16.98 8.07 -11.32
CA GLU A 48 -17.88 8.48 -10.25
C GLU A 48 -18.35 7.29 -9.40
N ALA A 49 -18.70 6.16 -10.03
CA ALA A 49 -19.05 4.93 -9.31
C ALA A 49 -17.89 4.46 -8.41
N ILE A 50 -16.65 4.50 -8.92
CA ILE A 50 -15.44 4.19 -8.17
C ILE A 50 -15.25 5.13 -6.98
N TRP A 51 -15.40 6.43 -7.21
CA TRP A 51 -15.25 7.45 -6.17
C TRP A 51 -16.26 7.25 -5.04
N GLN A 52 -17.55 7.10 -5.36
CA GLN A 52 -18.61 6.91 -4.36
C GLN A 52 -18.41 5.60 -3.57
N TYR A 53 -18.04 4.53 -4.26
CA TYR A 53 -17.72 3.24 -3.64
C TYR A 53 -16.56 3.33 -2.65
N ASN A 54 -15.43 3.93 -3.07
CA ASN A 54 -14.28 4.15 -2.20
C ASN A 54 -14.62 5.04 -1.01
N LYS A 55 -15.35 6.13 -1.24
CA LYS A 55 -15.75 7.08 -0.20
C LYS A 55 -16.57 6.38 0.89
N ALA A 56 -17.56 5.58 0.50
CA ALA A 56 -18.40 4.83 1.44
C ALA A 56 -17.59 3.83 2.27
N ILE A 57 -16.66 3.09 1.64
CA ILE A 57 -15.76 2.18 2.35
C ILE A 57 -14.88 2.95 3.35
N VAL A 58 -14.24 4.03 2.91
CA VAL A 58 -13.39 4.87 3.77
C VAL A 58 -14.17 5.40 4.97
N ASP A 59 -15.38 5.91 4.76
CA ASP A 59 -16.28 6.37 5.83
C ASP A 59 -16.55 5.28 6.88
N ALA A 60 -16.64 4.02 6.47
CA ALA A 60 -16.89 2.89 7.38
C ALA A 60 -15.63 2.40 8.14
N ILE A 61 -14.43 2.63 7.62
CA ILE A 61 -13.18 2.03 8.14
C ILE A 61 -12.16 3.01 8.73
N TYR A 62 -12.27 4.31 8.48
CA TYR A 62 -11.16 5.25 8.72
C TYR A 62 -10.70 5.34 10.20
N GLU A 63 -11.59 5.04 11.15
CA GLU A 63 -11.24 5.00 12.58
C GLU A 63 -10.57 3.69 13.01
N LEU A 64 -10.66 2.64 12.18
CA LEU A 64 -10.20 1.29 12.51
C LEU A 64 -8.81 0.99 11.96
N VAL A 65 -8.37 1.68 10.91
CA VAL A 65 -7.10 1.38 10.22
C VAL A 65 -6.19 2.61 10.19
N PRO A 66 -4.86 2.42 10.24
CA PRO A 66 -3.90 3.51 10.19
C PRO A 66 -3.69 4.05 8.77
N ALA A 67 -3.94 3.22 7.75
CA ALA A 67 -3.55 3.52 6.38
C ALA A 67 -4.45 2.87 5.33
N VAL A 68 -4.42 3.44 4.13
CA VAL A 68 -4.96 2.86 2.89
C VAL A 68 -3.89 2.81 1.81
N LYS A 69 -4.06 1.94 0.82
CA LYS A 69 -3.11 1.76 -0.28
C LYS A 69 -3.83 1.63 -1.62
N PRO A 70 -4.21 2.74 -2.29
CA PRO A 70 -4.78 2.67 -3.63
C PRO A 70 -3.75 2.21 -4.67
N GLN A 71 -4.09 1.17 -5.45
CA GLN A 71 -3.31 0.72 -6.61
C GLN A 71 -3.66 1.54 -7.85
N ILE A 72 -2.74 2.42 -8.28
CA ILE A 72 -3.02 3.40 -9.34
C ILE A 72 -3.41 2.76 -10.67
N ALA A 73 -2.92 1.55 -10.98
CA ALA A 73 -3.30 0.84 -12.20
C ALA A 73 -4.82 0.57 -12.28
N MET A 74 -5.49 0.41 -11.14
CA MET A 74 -6.95 0.24 -11.10
C MET A 74 -7.72 1.50 -11.51
N TYR A 75 -7.07 2.66 -11.43
CA TYR A 75 -7.63 3.95 -11.80
C TYR A 75 -7.19 4.36 -13.21
N GLU A 76 -5.92 4.10 -13.58
CA GLU A 76 -5.35 4.42 -14.90
C GLU A 76 -6.14 3.80 -16.06
N GLN A 77 -6.72 2.60 -15.87
CA GLN A 77 -7.54 1.94 -16.89
C GLN A 77 -8.79 2.74 -17.29
N PHE A 78 -9.20 3.74 -16.49
CA PHE A 78 -10.31 4.65 -16.77
C PHE A 78 -9.85 6.03 -17.24
N GLY A 79 -8.59 6.18 -17.66
CA GLY A 79 -8.04 7.42 -18.20
C GLY A 79 -8.03 8.59 -17.22
N LEU A 80 -8.21 9.81 -17.73
CA LEU A 80 -8.21 11.02 -16.91
C LEU A 80 -9.34 11.04 -15.86
N PRO A 81 -10.58 10.61 -16.15
CA PRO A 81 -11.62 10.48 -15.12
C PRO A 81 -11.19 9.54 -13.98
N GLY A 82 -10.57 8.40 -14.30
CA GLY A 82 -10.02 7.48 -13.31
C GLY A 82 -8.95 8.11 -12.43
N LEU A 83 -7.99 8.83 -13.02
CA LEU A 83 -6.96 9.56 -12.28
C LEU A 83 -7.54 10.70 -11.42
N SER A 84 -8.64 11.33 -11.85
CA SER A 84 -9.38 12.28 -11.03
C SER A 84 -10.02 11.60 -9.81
N ALA A 85 -10.61 10.42 -9.98
CA ALA A 85 -11.13 9.62 -8.87
C ALA A 85 -10.02 9.13 -7.91
N PHE A 86 -8.83 8.78 -8.44
CA PHE A 86 -7.65 8.49 -7.63
C PHE A 86 -7.26 9.69 -6.77
N TYR A 87 -7.11 10.86 -7.39
CA TYR A 87 -6.79 12.11 -6.68
C TYR A 87 -7.83 12.42 -5.59
N LYS A 88 -9.14 12.40 -5.91
CA LYS A 88 -10.21 12.57 -4.91
C LYS A 88 -10.10 11.58 -3.76
N THR A 89 -9.82 10.31 -4.06
CA THR A 89 -9.63 9.25 -3.05
C THR A 89 -8.45 9.54 -2.13
N VAL A 90 -7.29 9.94 -2.67
CA VAL A 90 -6.11 10.29 -1.88
C VAL A 90 -6.42 11.46 -0.95
N GLN A 91 -6.97 12.56 -1.48
CA GLN A 91 -7.29 13.75 -0.69
C GLN A 91 -8.28 13.44 0.43
N TYR A 92 -9.33 12.68 0.14
CA TYR A 92 -10.35 12.32 1.13
C TYR A 92 -9.80 11.43 2.25
N CYS A 93 -8.96 10.46 1.93
CA CYS A 93 -8.33 9.62 2.94
C CYS A 93 -7.43 10.44 3.87
N LYS A 94 -6.69 11.42 3.32
CA LYS A 94 -5.87 12.34 4.12
C LYS A 94 -6.71 13.24 5.02
N GLU A 95 -7.84 13.75 4.51
CA GLU A 95 -8.82 14.52 5.30
C GLU A 95 -9.35 13.70 6.49
N LYS A 96 -9.61 12.41 6.28
CA LYS A 96 -9.99 11.45 7.33
C LYS A 96 -8.85 11.05 8.28
N GLY A 97 -7.65 11.61 8.09
CA GLY A 97 -6.51 11.39 8.96
C GLY A 97 -5.71 10.10 8.68
N LEU A 98 -6.08 9.35 7.65
CA LEU A 98 -5.38 8.13 7.22
C LEU A 98 -4.04 8.46 6.57
N VAL A 99 -3.08 7.54 6.69
CA VAL A 99 -1.87 7.54 5.89
C VAL A 99 -2.17 6.92 4.52
N VAL A 100 -1.75 7.55 3.43
CA VAL A 100 -2.00 7.06 2.06
C VAL A 100 -0.73 6.53 1.42
N ILE A 101 -0.75 5.26 0.98
CA ILE A 101 0.35 4.60 0.28
C ILE A 101 -0.04 4.41 -1.20
N GLY A 102 0.49 5.23 -2.10
CA GLY A 102 0.30 5.07 -3.54
C GLY A 102 1.05 3.86 -4.07
N ASP A 103 0.33 2.81 -4.45
CA ASP A 103 0.97 1.61 -4.99
C ASP A 103 1.22 1.73 -6.50
N ILE A 104 2.28 2.44 -6.87
CA ILE A 104 2.58 2.87 -8.24
C ILE A 104 3.71 2.10 -8.93
N LYS A 105 4.57 1.43 -8.14
CA LYS A 105 5.70 0.59 -8.56
C LYS A 105 6.61 1.22 -9.63
N ARG A 106 6.79 2.55 -9.60
CA ARG A 106 7.61 3.25 -10.61
C ARG A 106 9.08 2.85 -10.49
N GLY A 107 9.78 2.83 -11.62
CA GLY A 107 11.20 2.51 -11.72
C GLY A 107 11.73 3.02 -13.05
N ASP A 108 12.36 4.19 -13.01
CA ASP A 108 12.99 4.86 -14.15
C ASP A 108 14.34 5.43 -13.66
N ILE A 109 15.04 6.25 -14.46
CA ILE A 109 16.33 6.87 -14.05
C ILE A 109 16.33 8.38 -14.25
N GLY A 110 17.30 9.04 -13.60
CA GLY A 110 17.60 10.45 -13.81
C GLY A 110 16.38 11.38 -13.66
N SER A 111 16.20 12.30 -14.61
CA SER A 111 15.12 13.29 -14.59
C SER A 111 13.72 12.67 -14.69
N THR A 112 13.56 11.52 -15.36
CA THR A 112 12.27 10.83 -15.43
C THR A 112 11.86 10.25 -14.08
N SER A 113 12.81 9.66 -13.34
CA SER A 113 12.56 9.20 -11.97
C SER A 113 12.22 10.38 -11.04
N GLU A 114 12.92 11.52 -11.16
CA GLU A 114 12.59 12.74 -10.42
C GLU A 114 11.18 13.25 -10.75
N ALA A 115 10.76 13.23 -12.01
CA ALA A 115 9.39 13.61 -12.40
C ALA A 115 8.32 12.71 -11.76
N TYR A 116 8.54 11.39 -11.70
CA TYR A 116 7.64 10.49 -10.96
C TYR A 116 7.63 10.79 -9.46
N ALA A 117 8.80 11.02 -8.85
CA ALA A 117 8.88 11.37 -7.44
C ALA A 117 8.14 12.67 -7.14
N VAL A 118 8.29 13.70 -7.97
CA VAL A 118 7.59 14.98 -7.85
C VAL A 118 6.08 14.81 -8.07
N GLY A 119 5.65 14.06 -9.08
CA GLY A 119 4.24 13.89 -9.41
C GLY A 119 3.41 13.23 -8.29
N HIS A 120 4.03 12.31 -7.53
CA HIS A 120 3.35 11.61 -6.45
C HIS A 120 3.65 12.19 -5.06
N LEU A 121 4.92 12.42 -4.74
CA LEU A 121 5.35 12.80 -3.40
C LEU A 121 5.67 14.29 -3.26
N GLY A 122 6.17 14.91 -4.34
CA GLY A 122 6.75 16.25 -4.33
C GLY A 122 5.83 17.35 -4.82
N LYS A 123 6.44 18.51 -5.08
CA LYS A 123 5.78 19.68 -5.64
C LYS A 123 6.39 20.09 -6.96
N VAL A 124 5.53 20.50 -7.88
CA VAL A 124 5.96 21.19 -9.10
C VAL A 124 5.82 22.70 -8.93
N GLN A 125 6.82 23.45 -9.41
CA GLN A 125 6.76 24.90 -9.46
C GLN A 125 5.99 25.34 -10.71
N VAL A 126 4.95 26.16 -10.53
CA VAL A 126 4.15 26.76 -11.61
C VAL A 126 4.10 28.27 -11.39
N GLY A 127 4.88 29.01 -12.17
CA GLY A 127 5.06 30.45 -11.98
C GLY A 127 5.71 30.75 -10.63
N SER A 128 5.01 31.50 -9.76
CA SER A 128 5.46 31.84 -8.41
C SER A 128 4.93 30.91 -7.31
N ARG A 129 4.14 29.89 -7.65
CA ARG A 129 3.50 28.98 -6.68
C ARG A 129 3.99 27.55 -6.89
N SER A 130 3.94 26.76 -5.82
CA SER A 130 4.19 25.31 -5.86
C SER A 130 2.91 24.54 -5.55
N TYR A 131 2.75 23.40 -6.22
CA TYR A 131 1.55 22.55 -6.10
C TYR A 131 1.98 21.09 -5.95
N TYR A 132 1.30 20.37 -5.07
CA TYR A 132 1.38 18.92 -5.08
C TYR A 132 0.58 18.36 -6.26
N GLY A 133 1.05 17.25 -6.82
CA GLY A 133 0.31 16.44 -7.79
C GLY A 133 -0.70 15.53 -7.07
N PHE A 134 -0.44 14.22 -7.05
CA PHE A 134 -1.33 13.25 -6.40
C PHE A 134 -1.26 13.29 -4.87
N ASP A 135 -0.10 13.63 -4.31
CA ASP A 135 0.12 13.94 -2.88
C ASP A 135 -0.06 12.75 -1.92
N GLU A 136 0.35 11.54 -2.30
CA GLU A 136 0.41 10.40 -1.37
C GLU A 136 1.47 10.62 -0.27
N ASP A 137 1.36 9.90 0.85
CA ASP A 137 2.33 9.98 1.97
C ASP A 137 3.51 9.01 1.80
N PHE A 138 3.25 7.89 1.14
CA PHE A 138 4.24 6.90 0.73
C PHE A 138 3.93 6.42 -0.69
N VAL A 139 4.94 5.91 -1.41
CA VAL A 139 4.72 5.20 -2.68
C VAL A 139 5.54 3.92 -2.80
N THR A 140 5.09 2.98 -3.63
CA THR A 140 5.90 1.80 -3.99
C THR A 140 6.85 2.08 -5.15
N VAL A 141 8.08 1.58 -5.07
CA VAL A 141 9.16 1.82 -6.06
C VAL A 141 9.83 0.50 -6.45
N ASN A 142 10.11 0.31 -7.73
CA ASN A 142 10.85 -0.83 -8.26
C ASN A 142 12.35 -0.51 -8.32
N PRO A 143 13.22 -1.25 -7.60
CA PRO A 143 14.65 -0.94 -7.50
C PRO A 143 15.50 -1.53 -8.64
N TYR A 144 14.89 -2.15 -9.67
CA TYR A 144 15.63 -2.92 -10.67
C TYR A 144 16.75 -2.14 -11.37
N LEU A 145 16.58 -0.83 -11.59
CA LEU A 145 17.59 0.04 -12.21
C LEU A 145 18.64 0.56 -11.22
N GLY A 146 18.64 0.07 -9.98
CA GLY A 146 19.59 0.42 -8.94
C GLY A 146 19.32 1.78 -8.29
N SER A 147 20.36 2.33 -7.68
CA SER A 147 20.28 3.59 -6.91
C SER A 147 19.84 4.78 -7.75
N ASP A 148 20.13 4.79 -9.06
CA ASP A 148 19.74 5.87 -9.97
C ASP A 148 18.23 6.01 -10.11
N GLY A 149 17.49 4.90 -9.91
CA GLY A 149 16.04 4.92 -9.90
C GLY A 149 15.40 5.20 -8.55
N VAL A 150 16.09 4.92 -7.43
CA VAL A 150 15.54 5.06 -6.07
C VAL A 150 15.93 6.37 -5.40
N ASN A 151 17.16 6.84 -5.58
CA ASN A 151 17.67 8.06 -4.95
C ASN A 151 16.84 9.32 -5.26
N PRO A 152 16.29 9.52 -6.48
CA PRO A 152 15.40 10.65 -6.75
C PRO A 152 14.16 10.67 -5.85
N PHE A 153 13.54 9.51 -5.59
CA PHE A 153 12.43 9.41 -4.65
C PHE A 153 12.87 9.72 -3.21
N ILE A 154 14.02 9.21 -2.77
CA ILE A 154 14.56 9.48 -1.42
C ILE A 154 14.82 10.98 -1.23
N LYS A 155 15.35 11.67 -2.25
CA LYS A 155 15.58 13.13 -2.22
C LYS A 155 14.27 13.88 -1.96
N VAL A 156 13.24 13.63 -2.77
CA VAL A 156 11.91 14.25 -2.60
C VAL A 156 11.29 13.88 -1.24
N CYS A 157 11.44 12.63 -0.80
CA CYS A 157 10.98 12.18 0.52
C CYS A 157 11.58 12.99 1.67
N LYS A 158 12.88 13.31 1.60
CA LYS A 158 13.56 14.13 2.62
C LYS A 158 13.00 15.54 2.69
N GLU A 159 12.73 16.14 1.53
CA GLU A 159 12.18 17.49 1.41
C GLU A 159 10.75 17.56 1.95
N GLU A 160 9.91 16.57 1.63
CA GLU A 160 8.48 16.55 1.95
C GLU A 160 8.11 15.75 3.22
N LYS A 161 9.10 15.13 3.87
CA LYS A 161 8.94 14.23 5.04
C LYS A 161 7.98 13.06 4.75
N LYS A 162 8.07 12.50 3.55
CA LYS A 162 7.31 11.35 3.02
C LYS A 162 8.22 10.12 2.86
N GLY A 163 7.70 8.98 2.44
CA GLY A 163 8.49 7.75 2.34
C GLY A 163 8.23 6.89 1.10
N ILE A 164 8.96 5.78 1.00
CA ILE A 164 8.79 4.79 -0.06
C ILE A 164 8.78 3.37 0.48
N PHE A 165 8.15 2.46 -0.26
CA PHE A 165 8.27 1.01 -0.07
C PHE A 165 8.88 0.38 -1.32
N VAL A 166 10.10 -0.14 -1.19
CA VAL A 166 10.85 -0.72 -2.30
C VAL A 166 10.46 -2.18 -2.51
N LEU A 167 10.24 -2.61 -3.76
CA LEU A 167 9.96 -4.03 -4.05
C LEU A 167 11.18 -4.91 -3.73
N VAL A 168 11.02 -5.88 -2.82
CA VAL A 168 12.11 -6.81 -2.41
C VAL A 168 11.78 -8.25 -2.79
N LYS A 169 10.71 -8.82 -2.22
CA LYS A 169 10.24 -10.18 -2.54
C LYS A 169 8.72 -10.19 -2.69
N THR A 170 8.22 -10.22 -3.92
CA THR A 170 6.79 -10.08 -4.20
C THR A 170 6.03 -11.42 -4.07
N SER A 171 4.71 -11.36 -3.89
CA SER A 171 3.87 -12.54 -3.62
C SER A 171 3.43 -13.34 -4.86
N ASN A 172 3.76 -12.88 -6.06
CA ASN A 172 3.36 -13.56 -7.29
C ASN A 172 4.11 -14.89 -7.51
N PRO A 173 3.49 -15.90 -8.16
CA PRO A 173 4.10 -17.21 -8.38
C PRO A 173 5.45 -17.17 -9.11
N SER A 174 5.58 -16.31 -10.12
CA SER A 174 6.80 -16.16 -10.93
C SER A 174 7.89 -15.30 -10.29
N SER A 175 7.70 -14.80 -9.06
CA SER A 175 8.67 -13.90 -8.40
C SER A 175 10.09 -14.48 -8.34
N GLY A 176 10.21 -15.81 -8.23
CA GLY A 176 11.49 -16.52 -8.16
C GLY A 176 12.31 -16.53 -9.45
N GLU A 177 11.75 -16.17 -10.60
CA GLU A 177 12.49 -16.09 -11.87
C GLU A 177 13.71 -15.17 -11.77
N PHE A 178 13.57 -14.07 -11.02
CA PHE A 178 14.66 -13.12 -10.76
C PHE A 178 15.02 -13.05 -9.29
N GLN A 179 14.03 -12.94 -8.40
CA GLN A 179 14.27 -12.55 -7.01
C GLN A 179 15.00 -13.66 -6.22
N ASP A 180 14.87 -14.92 -6.63
CA ASP A 180 15.45 -16.08 -5.94
C ASP A 180 16.77 -16.54 -6.59
N ARG A 181 17.26 -15.82 -7.62
CA ARG A 181 18.52 -16.12 -8.28
C ARG A 181 19.67 -15.88 -7.31
N GLN A 182 20.54 -16.87 -7.21
CA GLN A 182 21.71 -16.83 -6.32
C GLN A 182 22.79 -15.93 -6.92
N ILE A 183 23.33 -15.03 -6.10
CA ILE A 183 24.37 -14.08 -6.49
C ILE A 183 25.71 -14.55 -5.94
N ALA A 184 26.59 -15.03 -6.81
CA ALA A 184 27.89 -15.60 -6.44
C ALA A 184 28.73 -14.63 -5.60
N ASP A 185 28.85 -13.39 -6.05
CA ASP A 185 29.64 -12.34 -5.38
C ASP A 185 29.01 -11.84 -4.07
N ALA A 186 27.77 -12.24 -3.78
CA ALA A 186 27.09 -11.97 -2.51
C ALA A 186 27.10 -13.20 -1.59
N GLY A 187 28.06 -14.11 -1.75
CA GLY A 187 28.18 -15.33 -0.95
C GLY A 187 27.10 -16.36 -1.27
N ASN A 188 26.65 -16.44 -2.54
CA ASN A 188 25.53 -17.28 -2.97
C ASN A 188 24.24 -17.00 -2.17
N ARG A 189 23.96 -15.74 -1.88
CA ARG A 189 22.67 -15.30 -1.34
C ARG A 189 21.69 -14.97 -2.47
N PRO A 190 20.39 -15.16 -2.28
CA PRO A 190 19.39 -14.81 -3.30
C PRO A 190 19.31 -13.29 -3.50
N LEU A 191 18.97 -12.87 -4.72
CA LEU A 191 18.88 -11.47 -5.10
C LEU A 191 17.98 -10.65 -4.15
N TYR A 192 16.87 -11.20 -3.67
CA TYR A 192 15.98 -10.48 -2.75
C TYR A 192 16.68 -10.08 -1.43
N GLU A 193 17.64 -10.86 -0.93
CA GLU A 193 18.40 -10.49 0.26
C GLU A 193 19.32 -9.31 -0.02
N VAL A 194 20.00 -9.32 -1.18
CA VAL A 194 20.88 -8.23 -1.63
C VAL A 194 20.08 -6.93 -1.80
N VAL A 195 18.86 -7.01 -2.37
CA VAL A 195 17.97 -5.85 -2.45
C VAL A 195 17.53 -5.40 -1.06
N GLY A 196 17.25 -6.32 -0.14
CA GLY A 196 16.94 -6.01 1.26
C GLY A 196 18.07 -5.26 1.96
N GLU A 197 19.33 -5.66 1.78
CA GLU A 197 20.49 -4.93 2.30
C GLU A 197 20.57 -3.50 1.73
N GLN A 198 20.28 -3.35 0.45
CA GLN A 198 20.27 -2.04 -0.19
C GLN A 198 19.15 -1.14 0.35
N VAL A 199 17.98 -1.70 0.66
CA VAL A 199 16.89 -1.00 1.36
C VAL A 199 17.32 -0.54 2.74
N ALA A 200 17.95 -1.41 3.54
CA ALA A 200 18.48 -1.03 4.85
C ALA A 200 19.50 0.12 4.75
N LYS A 201 20.45 0.01 3.82
CA LYS A 201 21.47 1.03 3.55
C LYS A 201 20.86 2.38 3.12
N TRP A 202 19.92 2.38 2.19
CA TRP A 202 19.21 3.61 1.81
C TRP A 202 18.45 4.20 2.99
N GLY A 203 17.85 3.33 3.81
CA GLY A 203 17.06 3.71 4.96
C GLY A 203 17.84 4.43 6.06
N GLU A 204 19.13 4.12 6.24
CA GLU A 204 20.03 4.84 7.16
C GLU A 204 20.12 6.34 6.84
N THR A 205 19.97 6.71 5.57
CA THR A 205 20.09 8.10 5.13
C THR A 205 18.83 8.93 5.39
N HIS A 206 17.71 8.30 5.75
CA HIS A 206 16.43 8.97 6.00
C HIS A 206 15.61 8.24 7.08
N MET A 207 15.89 8.59 8.34
CA MET A 207 15.28 7.99 9.52
C MET A 207 14.19 8.89 10.13
N GLY A 208 13.15 8.26 10.68
CA GLY A 208 12.32 8.82 11.74
C GLY A 208 12.93 8.52 13.11
N ASP A 209 12.09 8.42 14.14
CA ASP A 209 12.57 8.23 15.52
C ASP A 209 13.16 6.83 15.72
N THR A 210 12.47 5.82 15.20
CA THR A 210 12.86 4.40 15.32
C THR A 210 12.96 3.71 13.97
N TYR A 211 12.10 4.10 13.03
CA TYR A 211 11.95 3.46 11.72
C TYR A 211 12.32 4.38 10.58
N SER A 212 12.81 3.79 9.50
CA SER A 212 13.18 4.48 8.27
C SER A 212 11.96 4.88 7.44
N TYR A 213 12.10 5.97 6.70
CA TYR A 213 11.20 6.36 5.63
C TYR A 213 11.31 5.47 4.39
N VAL A 214 12.37 4.64 4.29
CA VAL A 214 12.56 3.65 3.24
C VAL A 214 12.17 2.27 3.79
N GLY A 215 11.00 1.81 3.36
CA GLY A 215 10.44 0.50 3.65
C GLY A 215 10.67 -0.51 2.53
N ALA A 216 10.17 -1.73 2.73
CA ALA A 216 10.22 -2.84 1.78
C ALA A 216 8.83 -3.40 1.50
N VAL A 217 8.61 -3.93 0.30
CA VAL A 217 7.46 -4.77 -0.02
C VAL A 217 7.92 -6.23 -0.01
N VAL A 218 7.33 -7.02 0.89
CA VAL A 218 7.63 -8.45 1.04
C VAL A 218 6.32 -9.21 1.17
N GLY A 219 6.04 -10.13 0.25
CA GLY A 219 4.77 -10.86 0.18
C GLY A 219 4.57 -11.89 1.29
N ALA A 220 3.33 -12.03 1.76
CA ALA A 220 2.95 -12.97 2.82
C ALA A 220 3.17 -14.45 2.46
N THR A 221 3.27 -14.79 1.18
CA THR A 221 3.39 -16.16 0.67
C THR A 221 4.66 -16.90 1.12
N TYR A 222 5.70 -16.16 1.56
CA TYR A 222 7.01 -16.71 1.87
C TYR A 222 7.47 -16.37 3.30
N PRO A 223 6.87 -16.98 4.35
CA PRO A 223 7.12 -16.64 5.75
C PRO A 223 8.60 -16.75 6.15
N GLU A 224 9.31 -17.78 5.69
CA GLU A 224 10.75 -17.96 5.96
C GLU A 224 11.61 -16.84 5.34
N MET A 225 11.26 -16.39 4.13
CA MET A 225 11.94 -15.26 3.50
C MET A 225 11.64 -13.96 4.24
N GLY A 226 10.39 -13.79 4.72
CA GLY A 226 9.98 -12.70 5.60
C GLY A 226 10.84 -12.64 6.86
N LYS A 227 11.08 -13.78 7.51
CA LYS A 227 11.93 -13.90 8.71
C LYS A 227 13.38 -13.48 8.45
N VAL A 228 13.96 -13.89 7.31
CA VAL A 228 15.32 -13.49 6.92
C VAL A 228 15.38 -11.99 6.64
N LEU A 229 14.47 -11.49 5.81
CA LEU A 229 14.40 -10.07 5.44
C LEU A 229 14.12 -9.15 6.63
N ARG A 230 13.33 -9.62 7.62
CA ARG A 230 13.11 -8.90 8.86
C ARG A 230 14.41 -8.62 9.61
N LYS A 231 15.31 -9.63 9.67
CA LYS A 231 16.64 -9.52 10.31
C LYS A 231 17.57 -8.61 9.53
N ILE A 232 17.51 -8.63 8.19
CA ILE A 232 18.34 -7.78 7.32
C ILE A 232 17.94 -6.31 7.45
N MET A 233 16.64 -6.02 7.56
CA MET A 233 16.12 -4.65 7.51
C MET A 233 15.44 -4.20 8.81
N PRO A 234 16.01 -4.34 10.02
CA PRO A 234 15.27 -4.24 11.29
C PRO A 234 14.57 -2.88 11.52
N LYS A 235 15.05 -1.82 10.86
CA LYS A 235 14.53 -0.45 10.94
C LYS A 235 13.61 -0.06 9.78
N SER A 236 13.42 -0.89 8.76
CA SER A 236 12.52 -0.59 7.64
C SER A 236 11.14 -1.18 7.91
N TYR A 237 10.08 -0.42 7.66
CA TYR A 237 8.74 -1.02 7.66
C TYR A 237 8.58 -1.95 6.47
N ILE A 238 7.94 -3.11 6.70
CA ILE A 238 7.59 -4.05 5.65
C ILE A 238 6.10 -3.90 5.33
N LEU A 239 5.79 -3.49 4.11
CA LEU A 239 4.46 -3.58 3.54
C LEU A 239 4.25 -5.02 3.05
N VAL A 240 3.31 -5.73 3.68
CA VAL A 240 3.07 -7.16 3.45
C VAL A 240 1.79 -7.36 2.62
N PRO A 241 1.88 -7.46 1.28
CA PRO A 241 0.74 -7.83 0.46
C PRO A 241 0.45 -9.34 0.53
N GLY A 242 -0.82 -9.70 0.31
CA GLY A 242 -1.22 -11.09 0.07
C GLY A 242 -2.02 -11.77 1.20
N TYR A 243 -2.41 -11.03 2.24
CA TYR A 243 -3.31 -11.58 3.26
C TYR A 243 -4.67 -12.00 2.66
N GLY A 244 -5.17 -13.17 3.08
CA GLY A 244 -6.46 -13.74 2.68
C GLY A 244 -6.48 -14.23 1.23
N ALA A 245 -6.55 -13.33 0.25
CA ALA A 245 -6.80 -13.66 -1.15
C ALA A 245 -5.64 -14.42 -1.85
N GLN A 246 -4.44 -14.40 -1.26
CA GLN A 246 -3.27 -15.15 -1.75
C GLN A 246 -2.81 -16.21 -0.72
N GLY A 247 -3.67 -16.55 0.24
CA GLY A 247 -3.46 -17.65 1.17
C GLY A 247 -2.74 -17.30 2.48
N GLY A 248 -2.22 -16.09 2.66
CA GLY A 248 -1.56 -15.69 3.91
C GLY A 248 -2.56 -15.54 5.07
N LYS A 249 -2.25 -16.13 6.22
CA LYS A 249 -3.03 -16.04 7.47
C LYS A 249 -2.25 -15.30 8.56
N GLY A 250 -2.91 -14.87 9.64
CA GLY A 250 -2.29 -14.21 10.79
C GLY A 250 -0.98 -14.86 11.26
N ALA A 251 -0.98 -16.19 11.42
CA ALA A 251 0.19 -16.95 11.89
C ALA A 251 1.43 -16.80 10.97
N ASP A 252 1.24 -16.72 9.65
CA ASP A 252 2.34 -16.56 8.69
C ASP A 252 2.95 -15.14 8.75
N LEU A 253 2.20 -14.17 9.26
CA LEU A 253 2.59 -12.76 9.29
C LEU A 253 3.52 -12.42 10.45
N VAL A 254 3.56 -13.24 11.51
CA VAL A 254 4.33 -12.97 12.74
C VAL A 254 5.82 -12.75 12.44
N HIS A 255 6.35 -13.44 11.44
CA HIS A 255 7.76 -13.35 11.04
C HIS A 255 8.16 -11.99 10.42
N PHE A 256 7.20 -11.18 10.02
CA PHE A 256 7.43 -9.86 9.43
C PHE A 256 7.50 -8.74 10.49
N PHE A 257 7.05 -9.03 11.73
CA PHE A 257 7.07 -8.08 12.83
C PHE A 257 8.34 -8.21 13.68
N ASN A 258 8.82 -7.08 14.18
CA ASN A 258 9.80 -7.02 15.24
C ASN A 258 9.19 -7.59 16.55
N GLU A 259 10.03 -7.83 17.55
CA GLU A 259 9.60 -8.39 18.85
C GLU A 259 8.59 -7.50 19.60
N ASP A 260 8.59 -6.19 19.32
CA ASP A 260 7.65 -5.21 19.86
C ASP A 260 6.29 -5.17 19.12
N GLY A 261 6.06 -6.07 18.17
CA GLY A 261 4.84 -6.12 17.36
C GLY A 261 4.74 -5.03 16.29
N LEU A 262 5.82 -4.27 16.04
CA LEU A 262 5.88 -3.23 15.01
C LEU A 262 6.77 -3.66 13.83
N GLY A 263 6.93 -2.77 12.84
CA GLY A 263 7.84 -2.97 11.72
C GLY A 263 7.20 -3.63 10.49
N ALA A 264 5.93 -4.03 10.56
CA ALA A 264 5.17 -4.47 9.40
C ALA A 264 3.78 -3.83 9.36
N ILE A 265 3.23 -3.71 8.15
CA ILE A 265 1.84 -3.33 7.89
C ILE A 265 1.28 -4.23 6.79
N VAL A 266 0.11 -4.82 7.06
CA VAL A 266 -0.43 -5.94 6.30
C VAL A 266 -1.53 -5.45 5.38
N ASN A 267 -1.38 -5.72 4.08
CA ASN A 267 -2.33 -5.28 3.09
C ASN A 267 -3.40 -6.35 2.81
N SER A 268 -4.66 -5.93 2.87
CA SER A 268 -5.79 -6.66 2.31
C SER A 268 -6.62 -5.72 1.43
N SER A 269 -6.90 -6.17 0.21
CA SER A 269 -7.63 -5.40 -0.80
C SER A 269 -9.02 -6.03 -1.00
N ARG A 270 -9.16 -6.93 -1.99
CA ARG A 270 -10.39 -7.69 -2.27
C ARG A 270 -11.03 -8.36 -1.03
N GLY A 271 -10.22 -8.81 -0.08
CA GLY A 271 -10.69 -9.40 1.17
C GLY A 271 -11.56 -8.46 2.01
N ILE A 272 -11.34 -7.14 1.88
CA ILE A 272 -12.06 -6.08 2.58
C ILE A 272 -13.04 -5.39 1.65
N ILE A 273 -12.58 -4.81 0.53
CA ILE A 273 -13.45 -3.96 -0.28
C ILE A 273 -14.61 -4.76 -0.90
N ALA A 274 -14.34 -6.00 -1.33
CA ALA A 274 -15.36 -6.89 -1.89
C ALA A 274 -15.94 -7.85 -0.83
N ALA A 275 -15.85 -7.51 0.46
CA ALA A 275 -16.33 -8.36 1.55
C ALA A 275 -17.78 -8.78 1.36
N TYR A 276 -18.66 -7.86 0.94
CA TYR A 276 -20.09 -8.13 0.76
C TYR A 276 -20.41 -9.23 -0.27
N GLN A 277 -19.47 -9.56 -1.16
CA GLN A 277 -19.61 -10.64 -2.15
C GLN A 277 -19.16 -12.00 -1.61
N GLN A 278 -18.55 -12.04 -0.43
CA GLN A 278 -18.07 -13.27 0.21
C GLN A 278 -19.18 -13.86 1.08
N GLU A 279 -19.30 -15.18 1.07
CA GLU A 279 -20.31 -15.92 1.84
C GLU A 279 -20.31 -15.52 3.33
N LYS A 280 -19.12 -15.35 3.92
CA LYS A 280 -18.93 -14.93 5.32
C LYS A 280 -19.64 -13.60 5.66
N TYR A 281 -19.76 -12.68 4.71
CA TYR A 281 -20.36 -11.36 4.92
C TYR A 281 -21.65 -11.16 4.11
N ALA A 282 -22.22 -12.23 3.55
CA ALA A 282 -23.42 -12.16 2.70
C ALA A 282 -24.62 -11.49 3.41
N ARG A 283 -24.69 -11.59 4.76
CA ARG A 283 -25.73 -10.97 5.59
C ARG A 283 -25.85 -9.46 5.44
N PHE A 284 -24.80 -8.76 5.03
CA PHE A 284 -24.82 -7.31 4.84
C PHE A 284 -25.50 -6.91 3.53
N GLY A 285 -25.38 -7.76 2.49
CA GLY A 285 -25.90 -7.50 1.16
C GLY A 285 -25.21 -6.32 0.44
N ALA A 286 -25.66 -6.04 -0.77
CA ALA A 286 -25.11 -4.97 -1.61
C ALA A 286 -25.34 -3.58 -1.02
N GLU A 287 -26.49 -3.35 -0.35
CA GLU A 287 -26.84 -2.06 0.26
C GLU A 287 -25.92 -1.66 1.43
N ASN A 288 -25.41 -2.65 2.18
CA ASN A 288 -24.52 -2.41 3.33
C ASN A 288 -23.08 -2.89 3.05
N PHE A 289 -22.62 -2.74 1.80
CA PHE A 289 -21.28 -3.20 1.39
C PHE A 289 -20.14 -2.57 2.21
N ALA A 290 -20.31 -1.32 2.64
CA ALA A 290 -19.35 -0.63 3.48
C ALA A 290 -19.27 -1.24 4.89
N ASP A 291 -20.41 -1.66 5.46
CA ASP A 291 -20.44 -2.38 6.74
C ASP A 291 -19.81 -3.77 6.64
N ALA A 292 -19.98 -4.45 5.49
CA ALA A 292 -19.26 -5.69 5.22
C ALA A 292 -17.73 -5.46 5.20
N SER A 293 -17.27 -4.35 4.60
CA SER A 293 -15.85 -3.97 4.60
C SER A 293 -15.35 -3.67 6.01
N ARG A 294 -16.15 -2.98 6.84
CA ARG A 294 -15.86 -2.73 8.25
C ARG A 294 -15.75 -4.02 9.04
N ALA A 295 -16.67 -4.97 8.86
CA ALA A 295 -16.62 -6.28 9.51
C ALA A 295 -15.36 -7.05 9.12
N ALA A 296 -14.99 -7.04 7.83
CA ALA A 296 -13.77 -7.70 7.37
C ALA A 296 -12.48 -7.08 7.95
N VAL A 297 -12.46 -5.76 8.18
CA VAL A 297 -11.35 -5.09 8.89
C VAL A 297 -11.25 -5.57 10.34
N LEU A 298 -12.38 -5.66 11.05
CA LEU A 298 -12.40 -6.11 12.45
C LEU A 298 -11.94 -7.56 12.58
N ASP A 299 -12.41 -8.43 11.69
CA ASP A 299 -11.99 -9.83 11.68
C ASP A 299 -10.49 -9.99 11.37
N MET A 300 -9.96 -9.18 10.44
CA MET A 300 -8.52 -9.17 10.14
C MET A 300 -7.70 -8.63 11.31
N LYS A 301 -8.21 -7.64 12.03
CA LYS A 301 -7.57 -7.09 13.22
C LYS A 301 -7.45 -8.17 14.30
N GLU A 302 -8.56 -8.87 14.57
CA GLU A 302 -8.59 -9.95 15.56
C GLU A 302 -7.62 -11.09 15.18
N ASP A 303 -7.60 -11.53 13.91
CA ASP A 303 -6.67 -12.58 13.45
C ASP A 303 -5.19 -12.19 13.66
N ILE A 304 -4.83 -10.95 13.33
CA ILE A 304 -3.46 -10.45 13.54
C ILE A 304 -3.13 -10.33 15.03
N GLU A 305 -4.04 -9.80 15.85
CA GLU A 305 -3.85 -9.68 17.30
C GLU A 305 -3.65 -11.05 17.95
N GLN A 306 -4.47 -12.04 17.60
CA GLN A 306 -4.34 -13.42 18.09
C GLN A 306 -3.02 -14.04 17.62
N ALA A 307 -2.61 -13.84 16.37
CA ALA A 307 -1.35 -14.38 15.86
C ALA A 307 -0.13 -13.78 16.58
N LEU A 308 -0.13 -12.48 16.85
CA LEU A 308 0.97 -11.80 17.55
C LEU A 308 1.02 -12.18 19.05
N ALA A 309 -0.13 -12.44 19.68
CA ALA A 309 -0.20 -12.87 21.07
C ALA A 309 0.32 -14.32 21.29
N ASN A 310 0.23 -15.17 20.26
CA ASN A 310 0.63 -16.58 20.31
C ASN A 310 2.08 -16.83 19.84
N ARG A 311 2.92 -15.79 19.75
CA ARG A 311 4.30 -15.85 19.24
C ARG A 311 5.28 -16.57 20.17
#